data_AF-A0A9C8RHN5-F1
#
_entry.id   AF-A0A9C8RHN5-F1
#
_cell.length_a   1.000
_cell.length_b   1.000
_cell.length_c   1.000
_cell.angle_alpha   90.00
_cell.angle_beta   90.00
_cell.angle_gamma   90.00
#
_symmetry.space_group_name_H-M   'P 1'
#
loop_
_entity.id
_entity.type
_entity.pdbx_description
1 polymer ?
#
loop_
_entity_poly.entity_id
_entity_poly.type
_entity_poly.pdbx_seq_one_letter_code
_entity_poly.pdbx_strand_id
1 'polypeptide(L)'
;MSEDHLVSPNSVESIAANVIPCGSACAECQKSLSGSCSAINTLNFKELLMNVLARLFPPALLALNGLIYLGVGWLFVSDVAGWFEVVGVDLRSDMGYTELRSVYGGFMLAFGAFLLVCALRKPYAPAGVLLLVFTYAGLVAARSWGVLVEQAYNATVLQIYISEWLALVLSIAAWFCLKRSH
;
A
#
# COMPACT_ATOMS: atom_id res chain seq x y z
N MET A 1 0.28 -37.13 -71.20
CA MET A 1 1.66 -36.68 -70.90
C MET A 1 1.73 -36.57 -69.39
N SER A 2 1.71 -37.74 -68.73
CA SER A 2 2.86 -38.47 -68.13
C SER A 2 3.04 -38.00 -66.68
N GLU A 3 3.11 -38.82 -65.63
CA GLU A 3 3.20 -40.28 -65.44
C GLU A 3 2.89 -40.58 -63.95
N ASP A 4 2.19 -41.69 -63.70
CA ASP A 4 2.36 -42.77 -62.69
C ASP A 4 3.04 -42.46 -61.32
N HIS A 5 2.57 -42.96 -60.16
CA HIS A 5 2.58 -44.37 -59.80
C HIS A 5 1.58 -44.76 -58.67
N LEU A 6 0.98 -45.94 -58.87
CA LEU A 6 0.29 -46.82 -57.91
C LEU A 6 1.26 -47.45 -56.90
N VAL A 7 0.86 -47.68 -55.63
CA VAL A 7 1.06 -48.96 -54.88
C VAL A 7 -0.04 -49.14 -53.80
N SER A 8 -0.52 -50.38 -53.76
CA SER A 8 -1.64 -51.04 -53.07
C SER A 8 -1.40 -51.37 -51.57
N PRO A 9 -2.44 -51.80 -50.80
CA PRO A 9 -2.39 -52.07 -49.36
C PRO A 9 -1.95 -53.51 -49.02
N ASN A 10 -1.75 -53.76 -47.71
CA ASN A 10 -1.60 -55.05 -47.00
C ASN A 10 -0.18 -55.61 -46.79
N SER A 11 0.34 -55.39 -45.58
CA SER A 11 1.16 -56.32 -44.79
C SER A 11 0.85 -56.03 -43.30
N VAL A 12 -0.19 -56.63 -42.71
CA VAL A 12 -0.24 -57.98 -42.12
C VAL A 12 0.92 -58.25 -41.15
N GLU A 13 0.56 -58.24 -39.87
CA GLU A 13 1.07 -59.04 -38.74
C GLU A 13 2.57 -59.13 -38.48
N SER A 14 3.00 -58.43 -37.42
CA SER A 14 3.90 -58.90 -36.35
C SER A 14 4.21 -57.62 -35.55
N ILE A 15 3.65 -57.36 -34.37
CA ILE A 15 4.08 -57.95 -33.10
C ILE A 15 2.99 -57.59 -32.09
N ALA A 16 2.12 -58.55 -31.76
CA ALA A 16 1.40 -58.56 -30.51
C ALA A 16 2.23 -59.35 -29.50
N ALA A 17 3.14 -58.68 -28.78
CA ALA A 17 3.83 -59.27 -27.62
C ALA A 17 4.55 -58.19 -26.81
N ASN A 18 3.80 -57.42 -26.00
CA ASN A 18 4.16 -57.22 -24.60
C ASN A 18 3.07 -56.43 -23.87
N VAL A 19 2.11 -57.19 -23.33
CA VAL A 19 1.28 -56.74 -22.23
C VAL A 19 2.19 -56.70 -21.00
N ILE A 20 2.67 -55.51 -20.63
CA ILE A 20 3.21 -55.25 -19.29
C ILE A 20 2.12 -54.44 -18.55
N PRO A 21 1.64 -54.91 -17.39
CA PRO A 21 0.50 -54.29 -16.71
C PRO A 21 0.95 -52.97 -16.09
N CYS A 22 0.51 -51.85 -16.67
CA CYS A 22 0.72 -50.51 -16.11
C CYS A 22 -0.28 -50.23 -14.96
N GLY A 23 -0.45 -51.20 -14.05
CA GLY A 23 -1.42 -51.13 -12.95
C GLY A 23 -0.86 -50.52 -11.66
N SER A 24 0.46 -50.58 -11.44
CA SER A 24 1.07 -50.14 -10.17
C SER A 24 1.87 -48.83 -10.27
N ALA A 25 2.27 -48.39 -11.47
CA ALA A 25 3.05 -47.16 -11.66
C ALA A 25 2.20 -45.88 -11.70
N CYS A 26 0.90 -45.97 -12.00
CA CYS A 26 0.00 -44.81 -12.04
C CYS A 26 -0.38 -44.30 -10.63
N ALA A 27 -0.46 -45.16 -9.62
CA ALA A 27 -0.88 -44.75 -8.27
C ALA A 27 0.20 -43.91 -7.54
N GLU A 28 1.48 -44.22 -7.77
CA GLU A 28 2.61 -43.49 -7.16
C GLU A 28 2.80 -42.10 -7.82
N CYS A 29 2.64 -42.01 -9.14
CA CYS A 29 2.82 -40.77 -9.89
C CYS A 29 1.68 -39.76 -9.62
N GLN A 30 0.46 -40.24 -9.41
CA GLN A 30 -0.71 -39.40 -9.12
C GLN A 30 -0.68 -38.81 -7.70
N LYS A 31 -0.10 -39.52 -6.71
CA LYS A 31 0.13 -38.97 -5.37
C LYS A 31 1.14 -37.83 -5.36
N SER A 32 2.22 -37.94 -6.15
CA SER A 32 3.27 -36.90 -6.25
C SER A 32 2.76 -35.60 -6.91
N LEU A 33 1.88 -35.71 -7.91
CA LEU A 33 1.27 -34.56 -8.58
C LEU A 33 0.20 -33.84 -7.74
N SER A 34 -0.52 -34.56 -6.87
CA SER A 34 -1.54 -33.95 -5.99
C SER A 34 -0.96 -33.09 -4.87
N GLY A 35 0.22 -33.43 -4.35
CA GLY A 35 0.92 -32.65 -3.33
C GLY A 35 1.59 -31.38 -3.88
N SER A 36 2.08 -31.45 -5.13
CA SER A 36 2.80 -30.33 -5.76
C SER A 36 1.84 -29.22 -6.23
N CYS A 37 0.63 -29.57 -6.68
CA CYS A 37 -0.35 -28.58 -7.15
C CYS A 37 -0.89 -27.66 -6.02
N SER A 38 -0.95 -28.14 -4.77
CA SER A 38 -1.38 -27.34 -3.62
C SER A 38 -0.29 -26.40 -3.10
N ALA A 39 0.99 -26.80 -3.19
CA ALA A 39 2.13 -25.99 -2.76
C ALA A 39 2.50 -24.91 -3.80
N ILE A 40 2.37 -25.22 -5.10
CA ILE A 40 2.63 -24.25 -6.19
C ILE A 40 1.58 -23.13 -6.20
N ASN A 41 0.31 -23.43 -5.90
CA ASN A 41 -0.75 -22.41 -5.82
C ASN A 41 -0.61 -21.49 -4.61
N THR A 42 -0.11 -21.97 -3.46
CA THR A 42 0.05 -21.14 -2.25
C THR A 42 1.28 -20.24 -2.31
N LEU A 43 2.38 -20.69 -2.92
CA LEU A 43 3.57 -19.87 -3.15
C LEU A 43 3.31 -18.74 -4.16
N ASN A 44 2.67 -19.04 -5.30
CA ASN A 44 2.30 -18.01 -6.28
C ASN A 44 1.23 -17.05 -5.73
N PHE A 45 0.24 -17.54 -4.97
CA PHE A 45 -0.79 -16.66 -4.40
C PHE A 45 -0.23 -15.71 -3.34
N LYS A 46 0.69 -16.18 -2.48
CA LYS A 46 1.32 -15.34 -1.46
C LYS A 46 2.25 -14.29 -2.08
N GLU A 47 3.03 -14.65 -3.10
CA GLU A 47 3.83 -13.67 -3.86
C GLU A 47 2.97 -12.71 -4.68
N LEU A 48 1.88 -13.18 -5.29
CA LEU A 48 0.92 -12.34 -6.01
C LEU A 48 0.23 -11.36 -5.04
N LEU A 49 -0.21 -11.84 -3.87
CA LEU A 49 -0.81 -11.01 -2.83
C LEU A 49 0.20 -9.98 -2.32
N MET A 50 1.45 -10.40 -2.09
CA MET A 50 2.51 -9.51 -1.62
C MET A 50 2.91 -8.46 -2.67
N ASN A 51 2.88 -8.81 -3.95
CA ASN A 51 3.10 -7.89 -5.07
C ASN A 51 1.92 -6.93 -5.30
N VAL A 52 0.69 -7.41 -5.17
CA VAL A 52 -0.52 -6.58 -5.26
C VAL A 52 -0.59 -5.62 -4.07
N LEU A 53 -0.30 -6.10 -2.86
CA LEU A 53 -0.20 -5.28 -1.66
C LEU A 53 0.91 -4.23 -1.82
N ALA A 54 2.10 -4.59 -2.30
CA ALA A 54 3.17 -3.63 -2.53
C ALA A 54 2.82 -2.54 -3.56
N ARG A 55 1.99 -2.88 -4.56
CA ARG A 55 1.49 -1.93 -5.57
C ARG A 55 0.31 -1.08 -5.11
N LEU A 56 -0.53 -1.61 -4.20
CA LEU A 56 -1.69 -0.90 -3.66
C LEU A 56 -1.36 -0.11 -2.39
N PHE A 57 -0.27 -0.46 -1.71
CA PHE A 57 0.14 0.17 -0.45
C PHE A 57 0.38 1.67 -0.58
N PRO A 58 1.11 2.18 -1.60
CA PRO A 58 1.30 3.62 -1.76
C PRO A 58 -0.02 4.40 -1.95
N PRO A 59 -0.89 4.09 -2.94
CA PRO A 59 -2.14 4.84 -3.09
C PRO A 59 -3.10 4.66 -1.92
N ALA A 60 -3.11 3.49 -1.26
CA ALA A 60 -3.92 3.29 -0.05
C ALA A 60 -3.45 4.18 1.11
N LEU A 61 -2.13 4.28 1.32
CA LEU A 61 -1.55 5.16 2.34
C LEU A 61 -1.87 6.63 2.05
N LEU A 62 -1.76 7.07 0.79
CA LEU A 62 -2.14 8.42 0.36
C LEU A 62 -3.63 8.70 0.61
N ALA A 63 -4.51 7.76 0.25
CA ALA A 63 -5.94 7.93 0.45
C ALA A 63 -6.30 7.99 1.93
N LEU A 64 -5.73 7.10 2.75
CA LEU A 64 -5.94 7.07 4.19
C LEU A 64 -5.48 8.39 4.84
N ASN A 65 -4.27 8.85 4.53
CA ASN A 65 -3.77 10.13 5.06
C ASN A 65 -4.60 11.31 4.56
N GLY A 66 -4.98 11.31 3.28
CA GLY A 66 -5.85 12.35 2.72
C GLY A 66 -7.18 12.46 3.46
N LEU A 67 -7.83 11.33 3.78
CA LEU A 67 -9.06 11.30 4.58
C LEU A 67 -8.83 11.78 6.02
N ILE A 68 -7.73 11.37 6.66
CA ILE A 68 -7.38 11.82 8.01
C ILE A 68 -7.20 13.35 8.02
N TYR A 69 -6.41 13.90 7.10
CA TYR A 69 -6.16 15.33 7.01
C TYR A 69 -7.42 16.13 6.66
N LEU A 70 -8.31 15.59 5.82
CA LEU A 70 -9.62 16.20 5.60
C LEU A 70 -10.46 16.23 6.87
N GLY A 71 -10.53 15.11 7.60
CA GLY A 71 -11.28 15.03 8.85
C GLY A 71 -10.74 15.99 9.91
N VAL A 72 -9.41 16.04 10.07
CA VAL A 72 -8.73 16.94 11.00
C VAL A 72 -8.93 18.41 10.58
N GLY A 73 -8.76 18.73 9.30
CA GLY A 73 -8.99 20.08 8.79
C GLY A 73 -10.43 20.54 8.99
N TRP A 74 -11.41 19.66 8.77
CA TRP A 74 -12.81 19.94 9.06
C TRP A 74 -13.04 20.22 10.56
N LEU A 75 -12.44 19.42 11.43
CA LEU A 75 -12.47 19.60 12.89
C LEU A 75 -11.94 20.99 13.29
N PHE A 76 -10.80 21.41 12.71
CA PHE A 76 -10.24 22.75 12.97
C PHE A 76 -11.15 23.87 12.46
N VAL A 77 -11.88 23.68 11.36
CA VAL A 77 -12.85 24.67 10.88
C VAL A 77 -14.06 24.75 11.81
N SER A 78 -14.62 23.61 12.24
CA SER A 78 -15.83 23.56 13.05
C SER A 78 -15.61 23.97 14.51
N ASP A 79 -14.57 23.45 15.16
CA ASP A 79 -14.30 23.66 16.58
C ASP A 79 -12.80 23.70 16.88
N VAL A 80 -12.18 24.83 16.51
CA VAL A 80 -10.78 25.13 16.82
C VAL A 80 -10.53 25.24 18.32
N ALA A 81 -11.50 25.75 19.10
CA ALA A 81 -11.29 26.07 20.50
C ALA A 81 -11.20 24.79 21.35
N GLY A 82 -12.17 23.87 21.17
CA GLY A 82 -12.14 22.59 21.88
C GLY A 82 -10.90 21.77 21.55
N TRP A 83 -10.38 21.87 20.32
CA TRP A 83 -9.19 21.11 19.95
C TRP A 83 -7.90 21.70 20.58
N PHE A 84 -7.72 23.01 20.57
CA PHE A 84 -6.55 23.62 21.21
C PHE A 84 -6.60 23.51 22.74
N GLU A 85 -7.78 23.48 23.36
CA GLU A 85 -7.94 23.22 24.79
C GLU A 85 -7.40 21.85 25.19
N VAL A 86 -7.71 20.79 24.42
CA VAL A 86 -7.18 19.43 24.70
C VAL A 86 -5.66 19.35 24.48
N VAL A 87 -5.11 20.17 23.60
CA VAL A 87 -3.65 20.29 23.39
C VAL A 87 -2.99 21.17 24.46
N GLY A 88 -3.77 21.90 25.26
CA GLY A 88 -3.30 22.76 26.33
C GLY A 88 -2.82 24.14 25.86
N VAL A 89 -3.39 24.66 24.77
CA VAL A 89 -3.02 25.95 24.19
C VAL A 89 -4.18 26.94 24.35
N ASP A 90 -3.96 27.98 25.14
CA ASP A 90 -4.92 29.06 25.31
C ASP A 90 -4.74 30.16 24.26
N LEU A 91 -5.80 30.39 23.49
CA LEU A 91 -5.87 31.47 22.51
C LEU A 91 -6.42 32.73 23.15
N ARG A 92 -5.68 33.83 23.02
CA ARG A 92 -5.99 35.10 23.70
C ARG A 92 -6.87 36.05 22.89
N SER A 93 -7.15 35.78 21.62
CA SER A 93 -7.93 36.68 20.76
C SER A 93 -8.74 35.96 19.69
N ASP A 94 -9.91 36.52 19.37
CA ASP A 94 -10.78 36.08 18.27
C ASP A 94 -10.06 36.02 16.92
N MET A 95 -9.14 36.97 16.71
CA MET A 95 -8.28 37.00 15.52
C MET A 95 -7.34 35.79 15.46
N GLY A 96 -6.81 35.33 16.61
CA GLY A 96 -5.98 34.12 16.68
C GLY A 96 -6.76 32.87 16.28
N TYR A 97 -8.04 32.78 16.65
CA TYR A 97 -8.90 31.67 16.23
C TYR A 97 -9.15 31.67 14.72
N THR A 98 -9.37 32.84 14.11
CA THR A 98 -9.56 32.92 12.64
C THR A 98 -8.30 32.57 11.86
N GLU A 99 -7.14 33.00 12.34
CA GLU A 99 -5.84 32.64 11.74
C GLU A 99 -5.63 31.13 11.78
N LEU A 100 -5.85 30.50 12.95
CA LEU A 100 -5.71 29.06 13.09
C LEU A 100 -6.72 28.27 12.25
N ARG A 101 -7.96 28.75 12.12
CA ARG A 101 -8.94 28.14 11.20
C ARG A 101 -8.50 28.23 9.75
N SER A 102 -7.93 29.36 9.32
CA SER A 102 -7.48 29.52 7.93
C SER A 102 -6.26 28.65 7.65
N VAL A 103 -5.26 28.69 8.55
CA VAL A 103 -4.02 27.95 8.40
C VAL A 103 -4.27 26.48 8.66
N TYR A 104 -4.60 26.06 9.88
CA TYR A 104 -4.75 24.63 10.19
C TYR A 104 -6.00 24.02 9.56
N GLY A 105 -7.13 24.74 9.50
CA GLY A 105 -8.32 24.22 8.84
C GLY A 105 -8.15 24.17 7.32
N GLY A 106 -7.93 25.33 6.70
CA GLY A 106 -7.82 25.47 5.25
C GLY A 106 -6.65 24.70 4.64
N PHE A 107 -5.44 24.78 5.22
CA PHE A 107 -4.28 24.05 4.73
C PHE A 107 -4.47 22.54 4.84
N MET A 108 -4.93 22.02 5.99
CA MET A 108 -5.12 20.58 6.16
C MET A 108 -6.21 20.04 5.23
N LEU A 109 -7.28 20.81 4.99
CA LEU A 109 -8.30 20.45 4.00
C LEU A 109 -7.73 20.40 2.58
N ALA A 110 -7.01 21.43 2.15
CA ALA A 110 -6.40 21.49 0.83
C ALA A 110 -5.34 20.39 0.65
N PHE A 111 -4.51 20.16 1.67
CA PHE A 111 -3.50 19.12 1.70
C PHE A 111 -4.12 17.72 1.62
N GLY A 112 -5.15 17.44 2.43
CA GLY A 112 -5.87 16.17 2.40
C GLY A 112 -6.54 15.90 1.05
N ALA A 113 -7.16 16.92 0.45
CA ALA A 113 -7.73 16.84 -0.90
C ALA A 113 -6.64 16.57 -1.96
N PHE A 114 -5.49 17.25 -1.88
CA PHE A 114 -4.37 17.02 -2.79
C PHE A 114 -3.85 15.58 -2.70
N LEU A 115 -3.69 15.03 -1.50
CA LEU A 115 -3.28 13.64 -1.29
C LEU A 115 -4.29 12.64 -1.88
N LEU A 116 -5.59 12.91 -1.76
CA LEU A 116 -6.63 12.09 -2.40
C LEU A 116 -6.53 12.13 -3.93
N VAL A 117 -6.29 13.31 -4.51
CA VAL A 117 -6.08 13.41 -5.97
C VAL A 117 -4.85 12.60 -6.40
N CYS A 118 -3.74 12.68 -5.64
CA CYS A 118 -2.55 11.88 -5.87
C CYS A 118 -2.81 10.37 -5.71
N ALA A 119 -3.69 9.95 -4.79
CA ALA A 119 -4.09 8.56 -4.63
C ALA A 119 -4.91 8.04 -5.83
N LEU A 120 -5.83 8.87 -6.33
CA LEU A 120 -6.71 8.51 -7.46
C LEU A 120 -5.96 8.46 -8.80
N ARG A 121 -4.89 9.26 -8.95
CA ARG A 121 -4.12 9.34 -10.19
C ARG A 121 -2.73 8.76 -10.02
N LYS A 122 -2.55 7.51 -10.48
CA LYS A 122 -1.28 6.76 -10.48
C LYS A 122 -0.02 7.55 -10.88
N PRO A 123 -0.04 8.44 -11.89
CA PRO A 123 1.16 9.22 -12.27
C PRO A 123 1.65 10.17 -11.16
N TYR A 124 0.75 10.65 -10.29
CA TYR A 124 1.08 11.59 -9.22
C TYR A 124 1.34 10.92 -7.86
N ALA A 125 1.15 9.60 -7.76
CA ALA A 125 1.44 8.83 -6.56
C ALA A 125 2.88 9.05 -6.01
N PRO A 126 3.95 9.01 -6.81
CA PRO A 126 5.30 9.27 -6.28
C PRO A 126 5.45 10.68 -5.72
N ALA A 127 4.91 11.70 -6.40
CA ALA A 127 4.98 13.08 -5.91
C ALA A 127 4.25 13.24 -4.57
N GLY A 128 3.08 12.60 -4.42
CA GLY A 128 2.31 12.66 -3.18
C GLY A 128 2.97 11.87 -2.02
N VAL A 129 3.60 10.73 -2.27
CA VAL A 129 4.37 10.01 -1.23
C VAL A 129 5.58 10.82 -0.80
N LEU A 130 6.31 11.42 -1.74
CA LEU A 130 7.46 12.27 -1.41
C LEU A 130 7.03 13.46 -0.55
N LEU A 131 5.91 14.10 -0.90
CA LEU A 131 5.31 15.16 -0.10
C LEU A 131 4.98 14.68 1.33
N LEU A 132 4.35 13.50 1.49
CA LEU A 132 4.08 12.90 2.80
C LEU A 132 5.34 12.70 3.64
N VAL A 133 6.42 12.19 3.03
CA VAL A 133 7.70 12.01 3.73
C VAL A 133 8.22 13.34 4.25
N PHE A 134 8.22 14.38 3.43
CA PHE A 134 8.67 15.72 3.85
C PHE A 134 7.78 16.33 4.93
N THR A 135 6.46 16.20 4.79
CA THR A 135 5.51 16.70 5.77
C THR A 135 5.71 16.04 7.12
N TYR A 136 5.77 14.70 7.17
CA TYR A 136 5.99 13.99 8.44
C TYR A 136 7.38 14.20 9.02
N ALA A 137 8.42 14.30 8.19
CA ALA A 137 9.76 14.65 8.66
C ALA A 137 9.79 16.03 9.30
N GLY A 138 9.12 17.02 8.68
CA GLY A 138 8.97 18.37 9.23
C GLY A 138 8.18 18.40 10.54
N LEU A 139 7.05 17.69 10.60
CA LEU A 139 6.23 17.58 11.82
C LEU A 139 7.02 16.94 12.97
N VAL A 140 7.67 15.81 12.71
CA VAL A 140 8.50 15.12 13.70
C VAL A 140 9.66 16.00 14.16
N ALA A 141 10.32 16.73 13.26
CA ALA A 141 11.43 17.61 13.62
C ALA A 141 10.96 18.78 14.50
N ALA A 142 9.89 19.49 14.09
CA ALA A 142 9.34 20.60 14.84
C ALA A 142 8.80 20.14 16.21
N ARG A 143 8.15 18.98 16.27
CA ARG A 143 7.63 18.44 17.53
C ARG A 143 8.72 17.88 18.42
N SER A 144 9.76 17.27 17.87
CA SER A 144 10.96 16.88 18.64
C SER A 144 11.61 18.09 19.29
N TRP A 145 11.64 19.24 18.60
CA TRP A 145 12.12 20.48 19.18
C TRP A 145 11.26 20.94 20.37
N GLY A 146 9.94 21.01 20.22
CA GLY A 146 9.04 21.41 21.31
C GLY A 146 9.10 20.46 22.52
N VAL A 147 9.23 19.15 22.30
CA VAL A 147 9.33 18.18 23.40
C VAL A 147 10.70 18.21 24.07
N LEU A 148 11.80 18.28 23.31
CA LEU A 148 13.15 18.21 23.88
C LEU A 148 13.60 19.53 24.51
N VAL A 149 13.29 20.65 23.87
CA VAL A 149 13.77 21.99 24.29
C VAL A 149 12.78 22.64 25.25
N GLU A 150 11.50 22.67 24.90
CA GLU A 150 10.48 23.39 25.66
C GLU A 150 9.82 22.50 26.74
N GLN A 151 10.07 21.18 26.71
CA GLN A 151 9.45 20.20 27.61
C GLN A 151 7.92 20.28 27.62
N ALA A 152 7.34 20.80 26.53
CA ALA A 152 5.91 21.04 26.39
C ALA A 152 5.23 19.78 25.83
N TYR A 153 4.86 18.86 26.72
CA TYR A 153 4.14 17.64 26.36
C TYR A 153 2.96 17.37 27.29
N ASN A 154 1.91 16.79 26.71
CA ASN A 154 0.76 16.23 27.42
C ASN A 154 0.47 14.85 26.80
N ALA A 155 -0.38 14.03 27.43
CA ALA A 155 -0.72 12.69 26.96
C ALA A 155 -1.18 12.68 25.49
N THR A 156 -2.04 13.64 25.10
CA THR A 156 -2.51 13.81 23.71
C THR A 156 -1.37 14.14 22.75
N VAL A 157 -0.47 15.04 23.13
CA VAL A 157 0.67 15.45 22.31
C VAL A 157 1.62 14.28 22.08
N LEU A 158 1.83 13.44 23.10
CA LEU A 158 2.67 12.25 22.98
C LEU A 158 2.05 11.20 22.05
N GLN A 159 0.72 10.99 22.11
CA GLN A 159 0.01 10.09 21.19
C GLN A 159 0.13 10.57 19.74
N ILE A 160 -0.05 11.87 19.50
CA ILE A 160 0.15 12.49 18.18
C ILE A 160 1.59 12.27 17.72
N TYR A 161 2.57 12.53 18.58
CA TYR A 161 3.99 12.37 18.26
C TYR A 161 4.35 10.93 17.86
N ILE A 162 3.85 9.93 18.59
CA ILE A 162 4.04 8.51 18.23
C ILE A 162 3.39 8.21 16.86
N SER A 163 2.19 8.72 16.62
CA SER A 163 1.49 8.53 15.34
C SER A 163 2.24 9.16 14.16
N GLU A 164 2.90 10.32 14.37
CA GLU A 164 3.70 11.00 13.35
C GLU A 164 4.96 10.20 12.99
N TRP A 165 5.65 9.63 13.98
CA TRP A 165 6.77 8.72 13.74
C TRP A 165 6.36 7.47 12.97
N LEU A 166 5.24 6.84 13.35
CA LEU A 166 4.71 5.68 12.63
C LEU A 166 4.37 6.05 11.18
N ALA A 167 3.71 7.18 10.97
CA ALA A 167 3.34 7.66 9.64
C ALA A 167 4.58 8.02 8.79
N LEU A 168 5.64 8.56 9.39
CA LEU A 168 6.92 8.81 8.71
C LEU A 168 7.55 7.50 8.22
N VAL A 169 7.64 6.49 9.08
CA VAL A 169 8.20 5.17 8.74
C VAL A 169 7.39 4.53 7.61
N LEU A 170 6.05 4.57 7.70
CA LEU A 170 5.17 4.05 6.66
C LEU A 170 5.31 4.80 5.33
N SER A 171 5.48 6.12 5.37
CA SER A 171 5.67 6.95 4.17
C SER A 171 7.00 6.67 3.49
N ILE A 172 8.08 6.48 4.27
CA ILE A 172 9.39 6.07 3.76
C ILE A 172 9.31 4.67 3.15
N ALA A 173 8.64 3.72 3.82
CA ALA A 173 8.42 2.38 3.28
C ALA A 173 7.64 2.43 1.94
N ALA A 174 6.58 3.25 1.86
CA ALA A 174 5.81 3.44 0.64
C ALA A 174 6.67 4.01 -0.51
N TRP A 175 7.57 4.94 -0.19
CA TRP A 175 8.53 5.49 -1.16
C TRP A 175 9.45 4.42 -1.74
N PHE A 176 9.99 3.53 -0.88
CA PHE A 176 10.81 2.40 -1.33
C PHE A 176 10.00 1.40 -2.17
N CYS A 177 8.74 1.12 -1.81
CA CYS A 177 7.86 0.27 -2.61
C CYS A 177 7.61 0.82 -4.01
N LEU A 178 7.41 2.14 -4.16
CA LEU A 178 7.25 2.79 -5.45
C LEU A 178 8.52 2.70 -6.31
N LYS A 179 9.69 2.95 -5.71
CA LYS A 179 10.97 2.89 -6.43
C LYS A 179 11.30 1.48 -6.92
N ARG A 180 10.84 0.44 -6.23
CA ARG A 180 11.06 -0.97 -6.61
C ARG A 180 10.11 -1.46 -7.72
N SER A 181 9.01 -0.76 -7.97
CA SER A 181 8.04 -1.12 -9.01
C SER A 181 8.35 -0.52 -10.39
N HIS A 182 9.35 0.35 -10.48
CA HIS A 182 9.89 0.94 -11.71
C HIS A 182 11.24 0.29 -12.04
#